data_AF-A0A2V6QAA1-F1
#
_entry.id   AF-A0A2V6QAA1-F1
#
_cell.length_a   1.000
_cell.length_b   1.000
_cell.length_c   1.000
_cell.angle_alpha   90.00
_cell.angle_beta   90.00
_cell.angle_gamma   90.00
#
_symmetry.space_group_name_H-M   'P 1'
#
loop_
_entity.id
_entity.type
_entity.pdbx_description
1 polymer ?
#
loop_
_entity_poly.entity_id
_entity_poly.type
_entity_poly.pdbx_seq_one_letter_code
_entity_poly.pdbx_strand_id
1 'polypeptide(L)'
;MREEESTMNRRVFLTTTGAGAATLAFPAVLRAQSKDPVRIGFPLPLTGPFAAIAGDMKQGAELAVDELNAKGGVLGRKVELLVRDDQLKPQVGAQRTQELIEKENCQFIVGGL
;
A
#
# COMPACT_ATOMS: atom_id res chain seq x y z
N MET A 1 -39.32 -35.70 46.89
CA MET A 1 -38.33 -35.82 45.79
C MET A 1 -38.13 -34.42 45.24
N ARG A 2 -36.95 -33.83 45.45
CA ARG A 2 -36.62 -32.46 45.04
C ARG A 2 -36.02 -32.50 43.64
N GLU A 3 -36.51 -31.64 42.75
CA GLU A 3 -35.93 -31.40 41.43
C GLU A 3 -34.65 -30.55 41.59
N GLU A 4 -33.53 -31.03 41.08
CA GLU A 4 -32.28 -30.27 40.97
C GLU A 4 -32.30 -29.46 39.66
N GLU A 5 -32.55 -28.15 39.76
CA GLU A 5 -32.31 -27.22 38.66
C GLU A 5 -30.81 -27.09 38.38
N SER A 6 -30.38 -27.55 37.21
CA SER A 6 -29.02 -27.36 36.70
C SER A 6 -28.79 -25.88 36.37
N THR A 7 -28.10 -25.16 37.26
CA THR A 7 -27.73 -23.76 37.04
C THR A 7 -26.47 -23.67 36.18
N MET A 8 -26.64 -23.29 34.91
CA MET A 8 -25.51 -23.10 34.00
C MET A 8 -24.67 -21.90 34.44
N ASN A 9 -23.39 -22.14 34.74
CA ASN A 9 -22.51 -21.15 35.33
C ASN A 9 -22.09 -20.12 34.26
N ARG A 10 -22.45 -18.85 34.43
CA ARG A 10 -22.20 -17.76 33.45
C ARG A 10 -20.73 -17.66 33.02
N ARG A 11 -19.82 -18.04 33.92
CA ARG A 11 -18.37 -18.12 33.65
C ARG A 11 -18.01 -19.18 32.61
N VAL A 12 -18.68 -20.34 32.63
CA VAL A 12 -18.47 -21.44 31.69
C VAL A 12 -19.04 -21.08 30.31
N PHE A 13 -20.15 -20.35 30.27
CA PHE A 13 -20.72 -19.83 29.03
C PHE A 13 -19.81 -18.79 28.36
N LEU A 14 -19.23 -17.86 29.14
CA LEU A 14 -18.28 -16.88 28.59
C LEU A 14 -16.99 -17.52 28.09
N THR A 15 -16.45 -18.54 28.77
CA THR A 15 -15.20 -19.19 28.33
C THR A 15 -15.39 -20.11 27.12
N THR A 16 -16.51 -20.82 27.01
CA THR A 16 -16.79 -21.67 25.81
C THR A 16 -17.15 -20.84 24.58
N THR A 17 -17.87 -19.72 24.74
CA THR A 17 -18.20 -18.83 23.61
C THR A 17 -16.98 -18.04 23.11
N GLY A 18 -16.09 -17.61 24.01
CA GLY A 18 -14.86 -16.89 23.64
C GLY A 18 -13.86 -17.75 22.84
N ALA A 19 -13.72 -19.04 23.20
CA ALA A 19 -12.84 -19.96 22.48
C ALA A 19 -13.39 -20.37 21.09
N GLY A 20 -14.72 -20.50 20.95
CA GLY A 20 -15.37 -20.80 19.67
C GLY A 20 -15.47 -19.61 18.71
N ALA A 21 -15.55 -18.38 19.22
CA ALA A 21 -15.55 -17.18 18.39
C ALA A 21 -14.14 -16.83 17.87
N ALA A 22 -13.08 -17.16 18.62
CA ALA A 22 -11.71 -16.87 18.22
C ALA A 22 -11.29 -17.62 16.94
N THR A 23 -11.75 -18.86 16.72
CA THR A 23 -11.43 -19.64 15.52
C THR A 23 -12.14 -19.13 14.25
N LEU A 24 -13.33 -18.51 14.41
CA LEU A 24 -14.09 -17.90 13.30
C LEU A 24 -13.68 -16.45 12.98
N ALA A 25 -13.04 -15.75 13.92
CA ALA A 25 -12.57 -14.37 13.73
C ALA A 25 -11.17 -14.28 13.10
N PHE A 26 -10.39 -15.37 13.10
CA PHE A 26 -9.04 -15.42 12.51
C PHE A 26 -8.96 -14.97 11.03
N PRO A 27 -9.92 -15.29 10.14
CA PRO A 27 -9.88 -14.83 8.75
C PRO A 27 -10.13 -13.34 8.57
N ALA A 28 -10.77 -12.67 9.53
CA ALA A 28 -11.10 -11.24 9.42
C ALA A 28 -9.85 -10.36 9.61
N VAL A 29 -8.94 -10.77 10.50
CA VAL A 29 -7.67 -10.06 10.76
C VAL A 29 -6.75 -10.12 9.53
N LEU A 30 -6.79 -11.21 8.76
CA LEU A 30 -6.01 -11.36 7.52
C LEU A 30 -6.52 -10.49 6.36
N ARG A 31 -7.76 -9.99 6.41
CA ARG A 31 -8.37 -9.17 5.35
C ARG A 31 -8.22 -7.66 5.55
N ALA A 32 -7.52 -7.22 6.59
CA ALA A 32 -7.35 -5.79 6.90
C ALA A 32 -6.30 -5.08 6.02
N GLN A 33 -5.55 -5.79 5.16
CA GLN A 33 -4.64 -5.15 4.23
C GLN A 33 -5.43 -4.46 3.10
N SER A 34 -5.27 -3.14 2.96
CA SER A 34 -5.80 -2.38 1.82
C SER A 34 -5.34 -3.06 0.52
N LYS A 35 -6.28 -3.25 -0.40
CA LYS A 35 -6.01 -3.78 -1.73
C LYS A 35 -5.50 -2.72 -2.70
N ASP A 36 -5.53 -1.45 -2.29
CA ASP A 36 -5.10 -0.34 -3.13
C ASP A 36 -3.60 -0.43 -3.39
N PRO A 37 -3.14 -0.07 -4.59
CA PRO A 37 -1.72 -0.10 -4.89
C PRO A 37 -0.93 0.86 -3.99
N VAL A 38 0.34 0.53 -3.77
CA VAL A 38 1.32 1.45 -3.22
C VAL A 38 1.74 2.38 -4.35
N ARG A 39 1.29 3.64 -4.30
CA ARG A 39 1.61 4.64 -5.33
C ARG A 39 2.91 5.35 -4.98
N ILE A 40 3.83 5.34 -5.93
CA ILE A 40 5.12 6.02 -5.87
C ILE A 40 5.14 7.09 -6.96
N GLY A 41 5.30 8.35 -6.56
CA GLY A 41 5.50 9.46 -7.49
C GLY A 41 6.97 9.57 -7.89
N PHE A 42 7.22 9.80 -9.18
CA PHE A 42 8.55 9.89 -9.75
C PHE A 42 8.68 11.11 -10.68
N PRO A 43 8.87 12.32 -10.12
CA PRO A 43 9.21 13.50 -10.91
C PRO A 43 10.64 13.35 -11.48
N LEU A 44 10.77 13.57 -12.79
CA LEU A 44 12.03 13.46 -13.53
C LEU A 44 12.11 14.53 -14.64
N PRO A 45 13.32 15.00 -15.01
CA PRO A 45 13.50 15.92 -16.13
C PRO A 45 13.48 15.15 -17.46
N LEU A 46 12.30 14.68 -17.86
CA LEU A 46 12.10 13.91 -19.08
C LEU A 46 12.25 14.75 -20.35
N THR A 47 12.30 16.07 -20.20
CA THR A 47 12.65 17.02 -21.25
C THR A 47 13.86 17.87 -20.85
N GLY A 48 14.56 18.43 -21.85
CA GLY A 48 15.73 19.27 -21.63
C GLY A 48 17.06 18.50 -21.60
N PRO A 49 18.12 19.07 -21.01
CA PRO A 49 19.50 18.59 -21.19
C PRO A 49 19.77 17.21 -20.57
N PHE A 50 18.95 16.79 -19.59
CA PHE A 50 19.07 15.50 -18.92
C PHE A 50 18.02 14.48 -19.36
N ALA A 51 17.28 14.73 -20.45
CA ALA A 51 16.20 13.84 -20.89
C ALA A 51 16.66 12.40 -21.17
N ALA A 52 17.88 12.22 -21.71
CA ALA A 52 18.43 10.89 -22.00
C ALA A 52 18.63 10.07 -20.71
N ILE A 53 19.35 10.62 -19.73
CA ILE A 53 19.58 9.95 -18.45
C ILE A 53 18.28 9.78 -17.65
N ALA A 54 17.35 10.74 -17.71
CA ALA A 54 16.04 10.62 -17.09
C ALA A 54 15.22 9.49 -17.74
N GLY A 55 15.37 9.27 -19.06
CA GLY A 55 14.80 8.13 -19.76
C GLY A 55 15.32 6.79 -19.23
N ASP A 56 16.63 6.67 -19.04
CA ASP A 56 17.26 5.46 -18.47
C ASP A 56 16.80 5.22 -17.02
N MET A 57 16.72 6.29 -16.21
CA MET A 57 16.20 6.23 -14.84
C MET A 57 14.75 5.74 -14.80
N LYS A 58 13.90 6.26 -15.70
CA LYS A 58 12.51 5.85 -15.83
C LYS A 58 12.42 4.35 -16.16
N GLN A 59 13.15 3.90 -17.18
CA GLN A 59 13.14 2.50 -17.60
C GLN A 59 13.61 1.55 -16.49
N GLY A 60 14.67 1.92 -15.76
CA GLY A 60 15.17 1.14 -14.62
C GLY A 60 14.14 1.03 -13.48
N ALA A 61 13.44 2.13 -13.19
CA ALA A 61 12.39 2.13 -12.16
C ALA A 61 11.17 1.30 -12.58
N GLU A 62 10.74 1.40 -13.84
CA GLU A 62 9.65 0.58 -14.39
C GLU A 62 10.00 -0.92 -14.31
N LEU A 63 11.23 -1.31 -14.71
CA LEU A 63 11.69 -2.69 -14.59
C LEU A 63 11.69 -3.17 -13.13
N ALA A 64 12.18 -2.36 -12.19
CA ALA A 64 12.20 -2.73 -10.78
C ALA A 64 10.78 -2.91 -10.19
N VAL A 65 9.84 -2.06 -10.61
CA VAL A 65 8.42 -2.16 -10.22
C VAL A 65 7.78 -3.42 -10.80
N ASP A 66 8.07 -3.75 -12.05
CA ASP A 66 7.57 -4.97 -12.70
C ASP A 66 8.09 -6.23 -11.98
N GLU A 67 9.39 -6.29 -11.69
CA GLU A 67 9.98 -7.42 -10.95
C GLU A 67 9.39 -7.56 -9.53
N LEU A 68 9.24 -6.44 -8.82
CA LEU A 68 8.67 -6.42 -7.47
C LEU A 68 7.20 -6.89 -7.51
N ASN A 69 6.43 -6.40 -8.47
CA ASN A 69 5.04 -6.80 -8.66
C ASN A 69 4.91 -8.26 -9.07
N ALA A 70 5.82 -8.79 -9.90
CA ALA A 70 5.87 -10.20 -10.25
C ALA A 70 6.12 -11.10 -9.02
N LYS A 71 6.86 -10.61 -8.02
CA LYS A 71 7.13 -11.28 -6.74
C LYS A 71 6.02 -11.12 -5.68
N GLY A 72 4.87 -10.54 -6.06
CA GLY A 72 3.73 -10.35 -5.16
C GLY A 72 3.62 -8.94 -4.56
N GLY A 73 4.48 -8.01 -4.97
CA GLY A 73 4.44 -6.62 -4.54
C GLY A 73 4.92 -6.41 -3.11
N VAL A 74 4.49 -5.30 -2.49
CA VAL A 74 4.86 -4.92 -1.13
C VAL A 74 3.76 -5.34 -0.18
N LEU A 75 4.04 -6.31 0.71
CA LEU A 75 3.05 -6.85 1.65
C LEU A 75 1.75 -7.29 0.94
N GLY A 76 1.87 -7.88 -0.25
CA GLY A 76 0.73 -8.33 -1.06
C GLY A 76 0.04 -7.24 -1.90
N ARG A 77 0.51 -5.98 -1.83
CA ARG A 77 -0.03 -4.84 -2.59
C ARG A 77 0.83 -4.56 -3.82
N LYS A 78 0.21 -4.35 -4.97
CA LYS A 78 0.91 -3.92 -6.19
C LYS A 78 1.49 -2.52 -5.99
N VAL A 79 2.64 -2.26 -6.60
CA VAL A 79 3.24 -0.93 -6.71
C VAL A 79 2.82 -0.31 -8.02
N GLU A 80 2.45 0.97 -7.99
CA GLU A 80 2.15 1.79 -9.15
C GLU A 80 3.11 2.97 -9.18
N LEU A 81 3.85 3.12 -10.28
CA LEU A 81 4.82 4.19 -10.47
C LEU A 81 4.19 5.30 -11.32
N LEU A 82 4.09 6.50 -10.77
CA LEU A 82 3.49 7.66 -11.41
C LEU A 82 4.56 8.67 -11.78
N VAL A 83 4.90 8.72 -13.07
CA VAL A 83 5.96 9.57 -13.59
C VAL A 83 5.40 10.93 -14.02
N ARG A 84 6.13 12.02 -13.73
CA ARG A 84 5.80 13.37 -14.21
C ARG A 84 7.07 14.09 -14.68
N ASP A 85 6.96 14.82 -15.79
CA ASP A 85 8.06 15.65 -16.29
C ASP A 85 8.16 16.96 -15.49
N ASP A 86 9.27 17.16 -14.79
CA ASP A 86 9.58 18.38 -14.06
C ASP A 86 10.34 19.43 -14.90
N GLN A 87 10.75 19.07 -16.12
CA GLN A 87 11.47 19.92 -17.08
C GLN A 87 12.77 20.52 -16.55
N LEU A 88 13.36 19.97 -15.47
CA LEU A 88 14.51 20.55 -14.78
C LEU A 88 14.26 21.99 -14.30
N LYS A 89 13.02 22.31 -13.94
CA LYS A 89 12.63 23.63 -13.44
C LYS A 89 12.08 23.51 -12.02
N PRO A 90 12.67 24.19 -11.02
CA PRO A 90 12.25 24.06 -9.63
C PRO A 90 10.75 24.29 -9.40
N GLN A 91 10.16 25.29 -10.06
CA GLN A 91 8.73 25.61 -9.92
C GLN A 91 7.84 24.50 -10.50
N VAL A 92 8.24 23.93 -11.64
CA VAL A 92 7.49 22.84 -12.27
C VAL A 92 7.64 21.56 -11.44
N GLY A 93 8.85 21.25 -10.95
CA GLY A 93 9.10 20.12 -10.06
C GLY A 93 8.27 20.18 -8.77
N ALA A 94 8.20 21.34 -8.13
CA ALA A 94 7.34 21.55 -6.96
C ALA A 94 5.86 21.31 -7.29
N GLN A 95 5.37 21.86 -8.42
CA GLN A 95 4.00 21.67 -8.87
C GLN A 95 3.67 20.19 -9.16
N ARG A 96 4.57 19.46 -9.85
CA ARG A 96 4.38 18.04 -10.15
C ARG A 96 4.42 17.17 -8.91
N THR A 97 5.31 17.48 -7.99
CA THR A 97 5.38 16.77 -6.71
C THR A 97 4.09 16.97 -5.90
N GLN A 98 3.58 18.20 -5.85
CA GLN A 98 2.31 18.49 -5.20
C GLN A 98 1.13 17.75 -5.87
N GLU A 99 1.07 17.71 -7.21
CA GLU A 99 0.08 16.93 -7.96
C GLU A 99 0.12 15.44 -7.58
N LEU A 100 1.31 14.85 -7.53
CA LEU A 100 1.53 13.44 -7.16
C LEU A 100 1.08 13.14 -5.72
N ILE A 101 1.28 14.08 -4.80
CA ILE A 101 0.87 13.92 -3.40
C ILE A 101 -0.63 14.11 -3.25
N GLU A 102 -1.17 15.24 -3.71
CA GLU A 102 -2.53 15.67 -3.37
C GLU A 102 -3.61 15.03 -4.25
N LYS A 103 -3.33 14.89 -5.55
CA LYS A 103 -4.32 14.34 -6.50
C LYS A 103 -4.15 12.85 -6.67
N GLU A 104 -2.92 12.42 -6.87
CA GLU A 104 -2.62 11.01 -7.10
C GLU A 104 -2.43 10.23 -5.80
N ASN A 105 -2.41 10.89 -4.65
CA ASN A 105 -2.30 10.24 -3.35
C ASN A 105 -1.09 9.29 -3.29
N CYS A 106 0.07 9.70 -3.82
CA CYS A 106 1.32 8.94 -3.71
C CYS A 106 1.76 8.86 -2.24
N GLN A 107 2.15 7.68 -1.78
CA GLN A 107 2.67 7.52 -0.42
C GLN A 107 4.17 7.86 -0.33
N PHE A 108 4.87 7.72 -1.45
CA PHE A 108 6.30 7.98 -1.55
C PHE A 108 6.58 8.82 -2.78
N ILE A 109 7.56 9.70 -2.67
CA ILE A 109 8.18 10.39 -3.80
C ILE A 109 9.63 9.92 -3.86
N VAL A 110 10.07 9.50 -5.03
CA VAL A 110 11.45 9.06 -5.30
C VAL A 110 11.99 9.83 -6.49
N GLY A 111 13.31 9.85 -6.65
CA GLY A 111 13.95 10.70 -7.67
C GLY A 111 14.10 12.14 -7.21
N GLY A 112 13.72 13.07 -8.08
CA GLY A 112 13.98 14.50 -7.93
C GLY A 112 15.40 14.87 -8.34
N LEU A 113 15.52 15.94 -9.15
CA LEU A 113 16.78 16.51 -9.65
C LEU A 113 16.77 18.03 -9.46
#